data_AF-A0A8H5GRM1-F1
#
_entry.id   AF-A0A8H5GRM1-F1
#
_cell.length_a   1.000
_cell.length_b   1.000
_cell.length_c   1.000
_cell.angle_alpha   90.00
_cell.angle_beta   90.00
_cell.angle_gamma   90.00
#
_symmetry.space_group_name_H-M   'P 1'
#
loop_
_entity.id
_entity.type
_entity.pdbx_description
1 polymer ?
#
loop_
_entity_poly.entity_id
_entity_poly.type
_entity_poly.pdbx_seq_one_letter_code
_entity_poly.pdbx_strand_id
1 'polypeptide(L)'
;MPRSPCPPSARIKHQPPLSHPRRSNSHKLNCTLMDFSPFGPSQSCITPLFGETFDIIKRCSIFLPSLSLHQLLGLASMDRINALLALDFPTQVAIGNDQFYLDSYFQIHQLREASRILAKALSIQSQISVCLKRHDALPSDNSALIVIQNLLTLYECVNNRRTSRENNLWAVLDNNPGHAVAKLRALMSKLSENSANFQGKLPFIQLRNFQTLGVGRWLDDEIINYFVKKWCSKSGTTVGFSTFFASKVLFQENDCVNPKDKVTTADERLVRGWYLDAVKGISNWDRVFIPINESKTHWYSARIDFHLKRIDIYDSLKDRYAGNRGKPVLLRRNAPLMMILMWLTEVLSRIRGEDIDLTSRSESDWVCDPHFKVCFQPNSFDCGVHLLWHLRHVLEFRQVLPSHGHGDESLGHLAFTNNMVGKCLRLAREMLDDIGLGLV
;
A
#
# COMPACT_ATOMS: atom_id res chain seq x y z
N MET A 1 8.29 23.81 61.02
CA MET A 1 8.16 24.98 60.14
C MET A 1 6.68 25.26 59.90
N PRO A 2 6.16 26.42 60.35
CA PRO A 2 4.75 26.77 60.21
C PRO A 2 4.45 27.47 58.88
N ARG A 3 3.19 27.34 58.46
CA ARG A 3 2.61 27.81 57.20
C ARG A 3 2.45 29.34 57.16
N SER A 4 2.80 29.93 56.02
CA SER A 4 2.57 31.35 55.70
C SER A 4 1.15 31.59 55.17
N PRO A 5 0.48 32.71 55.51
CA PRO A 5 -0.87 33.03 55.04
C PRO A 5 -0.88 33.78 53.69
N CYS A 6 -1.95 33.55 52.91
CA CYS A 6 -2.28 34.25 51.66
C CYS A 6 -2.76 35.71 51.92
N PRO A 7 -2.51 36.65 50.98
CA PRO A 7 -3.14 37.96 50.97
C PRO A 7 -4.47 38.01 50.18
N PRO A 8 -5.30 39.06 50.37
CA PRO A 8 -6.73 39.01 50.09
C PRO A 8 -7.16 39.46 48.68
N SER A 9 -8.35 38.97 48.32
CA SER A 9 -9.17 39.20 47.13
C SER A 9 -9.42 40.68 46.80
N ALA A 10 -9.16 41.05 45.54
CA ALA A 10 -9.50 42.35 44.96
C ALA A 10 -10.91 42.33 44.32
N ARG A 11 -11.74 43.26 44.78
CA ARG A 11 -13.09 43.61 44.28
C ARG A 11 -13.04 44.06 42.80
N ILE A 12 -13.72 43.34 41.91
CA ILE A 12 -14.02 43.80 40.56
C ILE A 12 -15.39 44.50 40.57
N LYS A 13 -15.42 45.76 40.12
CA LYS A 13 -16.63 46.58 39.98
C LYS A 13 -17.40 46.18 38.72
N HIS A 14 -18.71 46.00 38.84
CA HIS A 14 -19.64 45.81 37.73
C HIS A 14 -19.75 47.07 36.85
N GLN A 15 -19.64 46.89 35.53
CA GLN A 15 -20.12 47.85 34.51
C GLN A 15 -21.46 47.34 33.93
N PRO A 16 -22.43 48.23 33.63
CA PRO A 16 -23.70 47.86 33.00
C PRO A 16 -23.55 47.66 31.48
N PRO A 17 -24.47 46.91 30.84
CA PRO A 17 -24.31 46.50 29.45
C PRO A 17 -24.71 47.62 28.47
N LEU A 18 -23.87 47.83 27.46
CA LEU A 18 -24.20 48.62 26.28
C LEU A 18 -25.06 47.79 25.32
N SER A 19 -26.24 48.31 24.99
CA SER A 19 -27.15 47.77 23.99
C SER A 19 -26.66 48.09 22.58
N HIS A 20 -26.46 47.07 21.75
CA HIS A 20 -26.24 47.22 20.31
C HIS A 20 -27.52 46.89 19.52
N PRO A 21 -27.86 47.67 18.47
CA PRO A 21 -29.04 47.42 17.65
C PRO A 21 -28.77 46.29 16.65
N ARG A 22 -29.64 45.27 16.65
CA ARG A 22 -29.71 44.23 15.60
C ARG A 22 -30.27 44.85 14.32
N ARG A 23 -29.48 44.90 13.25
CA ARG A 23 -29.96 44.96 11.87
C ARG A 23 -29.54 43.67 11.15
N SER A 24 -30.47 42.75 10.97
CA SER A 24 -30.29 41.56 10.14
C SER A 24 -30.84 41.83 8.74
N ASN A 25 -29.96 42.22 7.80
CA ASN A 25 -30.24 42.08 6.37
C ASN A 25 -29.62 40.76 5.91
N SER A 26 -30.39 39.66 5.98
CA SER A 26 -29.98 38.39 5.39
C SER A 26 -30.31 38.41 3.89
N HIS A 27 -29.35 38.86 3.08
CA HIS A 27 -29.37 38.55 1.65
C HIS A 27 -29.20 37.04 1.49
N LYS A 28 -30.31 36.34 1.17
CA LYS A 28 -30.28 34.94 0.71
C LYS A 28 -29.54 34.90 -0.63
N LEU A 29 -28.25 34.59 -0.61
CA LEU A 29 -27.50 34.21 -1.80
C LEU A 29 -28.11 32.91 -2.34
N ASN A 30 -28.84 33.01 -3.46
CA ASN A 30 -29.25 31.85 -4.25
C ASN A 30 -27.99 31.28 -4.94
N CYS A 31 -27.26 30.43 -4.24
CA CYS A 31 -26.23 29.58 -4.84
C CYS A 31 -26.89 28.30 -5.31
N THR A 32 -27.39 28.26 -6.55
CA THR A 32 -27.63 26.99 -7.24
C THR A 32 -26.28 26.36 -7.53
N LEU A 33 -25.88 25.41 -6.69
CA LEU A 33 -24.68 24.61 -6.89
C LEU A 33 -25.03 23.45 -7.82
N MET A 34 -24.21 23.20 -8.84
CA MET A 34 -24.33 21.99 -9.62
C MET A 34 -23.85 20.80 -8.80
N ASP A 35 -24.73 19.82 -8.66
CA ASP A 35 -24.36 18.48 -8.21
C ASP A 35 -23.77 17.74 -9.41
N PHE A 36 -22.49 17.38 -9.32
CA PHE A 36 -21.80 16.67 -10.39
C PHE A 36 -21.86 15.16 -10.27
N SER A 37 -22.47 14.63 -9.19
CA SER A 37 -22.69 13.19 -9.02
C SER A 37 -23.37 12.50 -10.21
N PRO A 38 -24.28 13.12 -11.00
CA PRO A 38 -24.95 12.43 -12.11
C PRO A 38 -24.10 12.31 -13.38
N PHE A 39 -23.06 13.13 -13.55
CA PHE A 39 -22.40 13.30 -14.86
C PHE A 39 -21.29 12.30 -15.14
N GLY A 40 -20.91 11.48 -14.15
CA GLY A 40 -19.83 10.50 -14.29
C GLY A 40 -18.45 11.12 -14.53
N PRO A 41 -17.37 10.32 -14.42
CA PRO A 41 -15.99 10.82 -14.51
C PRO A 41 -15.55 11.00 -15.97
N SER A 42 -16.08 12.00 -16.68
CA SER A 42 -15.58 12.35 -18.02
C SER A 42 -14.41 13.34 -17.95
N GLN A 43 -13.53 13.33 -18.97
CA GLN A 43 -12.31 14.13 -18.93
C GLN A 43 -12.52 15.63 -19.00
N SER A 44 -13.58 16.07 -19.67
CA SER A 44 -14.00 17.46 -19.74
C SER A 44 -14.64 17.97 -18.45
N CYS A 45 -15.09 17.08 -17.55
CA CYS A 45 -15.78 17.47 -16.32
C CYS A 45 -14.85 17.79 -15.14
N ILE A 46 -13.60 17.30 -15.14
CA ILE A 46 -12.70 17.44 -13.99
C ILE A 46 -12.33 18.90 -13.73
N THR A 47 -11.87 19.63 -14.75
CA THR A 47 -11.41 21.01 -14.58
C THR A 47 -12.54 21.95 -14.13
N PRO A 48 -13.75 21.89 -14.71
CA PRO A 48 -14.92 22.64 -14.18
C PRO A 48 -15.32 22.23 -12.76
N LEU A 49 -15.38 20.91 -12.47
CA LEU A 49 -15.71 20.39 -11.15
C LEU A 49 -14.74 20.89 -10.08
N PHE A 50 -13.44 20.92 -10.38
CA PHE A 50 -12.42 21.51 -9.50
C PHE A 50 -12.67 23.00 -9.27
N GLY A 51 -12.81 23.78 -10.33
CA GLY A 51 -13.00 25.24 -10.25
C GLY A 51 -14.21 25.61 -9.39
N GLU A 52 -15.35 24.97 -9.62
CA GLU A 52 -16.58 25.21 -8.85
C GLU A 52 -16.43 24.74 -7.40
N THR A 53 -15.92 23.53 -7.15
CA THR A 53 -15.73 23.03 -5.78
C THR A 53 -14.84 23.96 -4.96
N PHE A 54 -13.78 24.48 -5.57
CA PHE A 54 -12.86 25.41 -4.93
C PHE A 54 -13.48 26.77 -4.61
N ASP A 55 -14.24 27.32 -5.55
CA ASP A 55 -14.99 28.56 -5.32
C ASP A 55 -16.00 28.40 -4.19
N ILE A 56 -16.62 27.23 -4.05
CA ILE A 56 -17.54 26.97 -2.95
C ILE A 56 -16.79 26.85 -1.62
N ILE A 57 -15.66 26.13 -1.55
CA ILE A 57 -14.87 26.06 -0.30
C ILE A 57 -14.41 27.47 0.11
N LYS A 58 -13.97 28.29 -0.86
CA LYS A 58 -13.60 29.69 -0.63
C LYS A 58 -14.77 30.48 -0.04
N ARG A 59 -16.00 30.32 -0.54
CA ARG A 59 -17.21 30.96 0.01
C ARG A 59 -17.58 30.42 1.39
N CYS A 60 -17.48 29.10 1.62
CA CYS A 60 -17.76 28.47 2.92
C CYS A 60 -16.75 28.90 3.99
N SER A 61 -15.50 29.18 3.64
CA SER A 61 -14.47 29.62 4.59
C SER A 61 -14.79 30.96 5.28
N ILE A 62 -15.67 31.77 4.69
CA ILE A 62 -16.18 33.02 5.28
C ILE A 62 -17.06 32.73 6.51
N PHE A 63 -17.82 31.64 6.48
CA PHE A 63 -18.79 31.27 7.51
C PHE A 63 -18.23 30.25 8.51
N LEU A 64 -17.22 29.48 8.09
CA LEU A 64 -16.52 28.50 8.90
C LEU A 64 -15.01 28.79 8.83
N PRO A 65 -14.47 29.67 9.69
CA PRO A 65 -13.04 30.02 9.68
C PRO A 65 -12.10 28.82 9.87
N SER A 66 -12.59 27.73 10.46
CA SER A 66 -11.90 26.43 10.57
C SER A 66 -11.73 25.71 9.22
N LEU A 67 -12.49 26.10 8.18
CA LEU A 67 -12.34 25.66 6.80
C LEU A 67 -11.44 26.59 5.97
N SER A 68 -10.58 27.41 6.59
CA SER A 68 -9.72 28.30 5.80
C SER A 68 -8.88 27.46 4.82
N LEU A 69 -9.12 27.67 3.52
CA LEU A 69 -8.47 26.95 2.41
C LEU A 69 -6.94 26.97 2.54
N HIS A 70 -6.46 28.05 3.13
CA HIS A 70 -5.08 28.35 3.39
C HIS A 70 -4.46 27.47 4.50
N GLN A 71 -5.24 27.07 5.51
CA GLN A 71 -4.85 26.03 6.47
C GLN A 71 -5.07 24.62 5.91
N LEU A 72 -6.08 24.46 5.07
CA LEU A 72 -6.54 23.18 4.51
C LEU A 72 -5.57 22.62 3.46
N LEU A 73 -5.01 23.49 2.62
CA LEU A 73 -4.19 23.08 1.47
C LEU A 73 -2.79 23.70 1.50
N GLY A 74 -2.56 24.71 2.34
CA GLY A 74 -1.31 25.47 2.33
C GLY A 74 -1.24 26.43 1.14
N LEU A 75 -0.63 27.59 1.34
CA LEU A 75 -0.62 28.72 0.40
C LEU A 75 0.02 28.40 -0.97
N ALA A 76 0.96 27.45 -1.00
CA ALA A 76 1.66 27.01 -2.21
C ALA A 76 0.90 25.95 -3.04
N SER A 77 -0.29 25.52 -2.62
CA SER A 77 -1.02 24.42 -3.26
C SER A 77 -1.92 24.84 -4.41
N MET A 78 -2.47 26.05 -4.41
CA MET A 78 -3.47 26.44 -5.43
C MET A 78 -2.85 26.58 -6.82
N ASP A 79 -1.69 27.24 -6.93
CA ASP A 79 -0.97 27.31 -8.21
C ASP A 79 -0.49 25.93 -8.66
N ARG A 80 -0.13 25.06 -7.71
CA ARG A 80 0.24 23.67 -8.00
C ARG A 80 -0.94 22.86 -8.51
N ILE A 81 -2.11 22.98 -7.88
CA ILE A 81 -3.33 22.29 -8.32
C ILE A 81 -3.74 22.82 -9.70
N ASN A 82 -3.78 24.13 -9.91
CA ASN A 82 -4.09 24.70 -11.22
C ASN A 82 -3.08 24.26 -12.30
N ALA A 83 -1.78 24.20 -11.98
CA ALA A 83 -0.78 23.66 -12.89
C ALA A 83 -0.96 22.15 -13.16
N LEU A 84 -1.38 21.37 -12.16
CA LEU A 84 -1.73 19.95 -12.31
C LEU A 84 -2.97 19.76 -13.19
N LEU A 85 -3.90 20.72 -13.17
CA LEU A 85 -5.18 20.70 -13.90
C LEU A 85 -5.07 21.22 -15.33
N ALA A 86 -4.11 22.10 -15.61
CA ALA A 86 -3.87 22.66 -16.94
C ALA A 86 -3.10 21.72 -17.88
N LEU A 87 -2.71 20.55 -17.40
CA LEU A 87 -1.95 19.60 -18.19
C LEU A 87 -2.88 18.81 -19.11
N ASP A 88 -2.75 19.07 -20.41
CA ASP A 88 -3.25 18.16 -21.41
C ASP A 88 -2.50 16.83 -21.28
N PHE A 89 -3.26 15.78 -21.00
CA PHE A 89 -2.74 14.42 -20.96
C PHE A 89 -2.83 13.86 -22.39
N PRO A 90 -1.74 13.80 -23.17
CA PRO A 90 -1.79 13.19 -24.49
C PRO A 90 -2.38 11.78 -24.37
N THR A 91 -3.40 11.52 -25.18
CA THR A 91 -4.14 10.26 -25.20
C THR A 91 -3.34 9.15 -25.87
N GLN A 92 -2.37 9.48 -26.71
CA GLN A 92 -1.49 8.53 -27.37
C GLN A 92 -0.08 9.10 -27.47
N VAL A 93 0.86 8.48 -26.78
CA VAL A 93 2.29 8.68 -27.05
C VAL A 93 2.77 7.41 -27.73
N ALA A 94 3.53 7.56 -28.82
CA ALA A 94 4.07 6.43 -29.56
C ALA A 94 4.92 5.54 -28.64
N ILE A 95 4.56 4.26 -28.56
CA ILE A 95 5.27 3.23 -27.80
C ILE A 95 6.71 3.16 -28.36
N GLY A 96 7.70 3.31 -27.47
CA GLY A 96 9.11 3.15 -27.82
C GLY A 96 9.98 4.42 -27.73
N ASN A 97 9.38 5.60 -27.56
CA ASN A 97 10.16 6.82 -27.26
C ASN A 97 10.49 6.89 -25.76
N ASP A 98 11.75 7.16 -25.41
CA ASP A 98 12.18 7.43 -24.03
C ASP A 98 11.35 8.52 -23.34
N GLN A 99 10.81 9.45 -24.12
CA GLN A 99 9.90 10.50 -23.67
C GLN A 99 8.60 9.94 -23.08
N PHE A 100 8.07 8.84 -23.61
CA PHE A 100 6.84 8.22 -23.10
C PHE A 100 6.95 7.86 -21.62
N TYR A 101 8.08 7.26 -21.23
CA TYR A 101 8.32 6.86 -19.86
C TYR A 101 8.36 8.08 -18.93
N LEU A 102 9.12 9.11 -19.31
CA LEU A 102 9.27 10.33 -18.53
C LEU A 102 7.94 11.07 -18.38
N ASP A 103 7.19 11.24 -19.47
CA ASP A 103 5.89 11.91 -19.46
C ASP A 103 4.88 11.15 -18.61
N SER A 104 4.77 9.84 -18.82
CA SER A 104 3.84 8.99 -18.07
C SER A 104 4.16 9.00 -16.58
N TYR A 105 5.45 8.89 -16.23
CA TYR A 105 5.86 8.90 -14.84
C TYR A 105 5.63 10.26 -14.18
N PHE A 106 5.94 11.35 -14.87
CA PHE A 106 5.69 12.70 -14.39
C PHE A 106 4.19 12.92 -14.13
N GLN A 107 3.33 12.51 -15.07
CA GLN A 107 1.87 12.56 -14.90
C GLN A 107 1.39 11.71 -13.71
N ILE A 108 1.93 10.51 -13.53
CA ILE A 108 1.61 9.65 -12.37
C ILE A 108 2.00 10.35 -11.07
N HIS A 109 3.21 10.92 -10.99
CA HIS A 109 3.68 11.66 -9.82
C HIS A 109 2.75 12.84 -9.49
N GLN A 110 2.34 13.58 -10.51
CA GLN A 110 1.37 14.68 -10.41
C GLN A 110 0.00 14.23 -9.89
N LEU A 111 -0.54 13.15 -10.43
CA LEU A 111 -1.82 12.58 -9.97
C LEU A 111 -1.73 12.04 -8.54
N ARG A 112 -0.57 11.48 -8.14
CA ARG A 112 -0.32 11.08 -6.75
C ARG A 112 -0.33 12.25 -5.79
N GLU A 113 0.30 13.36 -6.17
CA GLU A 113 0.33 14.56 -5.35
C GLU A 113 -1.08 15.18 -5.23
N ALA A 114 -1.84 15.23 -6.33
CA ALA A 114 -3.24 15.65 -6.31
C ALA A 114 -4.09 14.76 -5.38
N SER A 115 -3.97 13.43 -5.51
CA SER A 115 -4.66 12.47 -4.64
C SER A 115 -4.30 12.66 -3.17
N ARG A 116 -3.02 12.89 -2.85
CA ARG A 116 -2.55 13.15 -1.48
C ARG A 116 -3.16 14.42 -0.89
N ILE A 117 -3.29 15.46 -1.70
CA ILE A 117 -3.93 16.73 -1.29
C ILE A 117 -5.42 16.51 -1.05
N LEU A 118 -6.12 15.86 -1.98
CA LEU A 118 -7.56 15.58 -1.86
C LEU A 118 -7.88 14.66 -0.67
N ALA A 119 -7.06 13.64 -0.40
CA ALA A 119 -7.24 12.77 0.76
C ALA A 119 -7.20 13.54 2.09
N LYS A 120 -6.40 14.60 2.18
CA LYS A 120 -6.40 15.50 3.36
C LYS A 120 -7.69 16.28 3.47
N ALA A 121 -8.30 16.69 2.36
CA ALA A 121 -9.59 17.35 2.37
C ALA A 121 -10.71 16.39 2.85
N LEU A 122 -10.62 15.10 2.50
CA LEU A 122 -11.60 14.10 2.96
C LEU A 122 -11.56 13.84 4.46
N SER A 123 -10.40 13.95 5.12
CA SER A 123 -10.35 13.78 6.58
C SER A 123 -11.18 14.84 7.33
N ILE A 124 -11.40 15.99 6.68
CA ILE A 124 -12.20 17.11 7.20
C ILE A 124 -13.71 16.89 6.98
N GLN A 125 -14.11 15.95 6.12
CA GLN A 125 -15.52 15.55 5.96
C GLN A 125 -16.17 15.20 7.31
N SER A 126 -15.44 14.48 8.16
CA SER A 126 -15.90 14.12 9.50
C SER A 126 -16.19 15.36 10.37
N GLN A 127 -15.32 16.38 10.28
CA GLN A 127 -15.45 17.63 11.03
C GLN A 127 -16.62 18.47 10.50
N ILE A 128 -16.75 18.58 9.17
CA ILE A 128 -17.88 19.28 8.54
C ILE A 128 -19.19 18.59 8.91
N SER A 129 -19.25 17.26 8.86
CA SER A 129 -20.45 16.50 9.22
C SER A 129 -20.88 16.75 10.67
N VAL A 130 -19.92 16.89 11.60
CA VAL A 130 -20.20 17.26 12.99
C VAL A 130 -20.70 18.70 13.12
N CYS A 131 -20.11 19.64 12.36
CA CYS A 131 -20.57 21.03 12.33
C CYS A 131 -22.00 21.12 11.78
N LEU A 132 -22.31 20.46 10.68
CA LEU A 132 -23.63 20.47 10.05
C LEU A 132 -24.72 19.94 11.00
N LYS A 133 -24.44 18.85 11.74
CA LYS A 133 -25.38 18.31 12.76
C LYS A 133 -25.70 19.29 13.90
N ARG A 134 -24.88 20.31 14.14
CA ARG A 134 -25.09 21.30 15.21
C ARG A 134 -25.87 22.53 14.76
N HIS A 135 -26.08 22.69 13.45
CA HIS A 135 -26.80 23.82 12.90
C HIS A 135 -28.23 23.38 12.52
N ASP A 136 -29.18 23.49 13.46
CA ASP A 136 -30.59 23.12 13.25
C ASP A 136 -31.37 24.03 12.26
N ALA A 137 -30.72 24.97 11.58
CA ALA A 137 -31.41 25.92 10.71
C ALA A 137 -30.50 26.49 9.59
N LEU A 138 -30.74 26.07 8.33
CA LEU A 138 -30.77 26.86 7.06
C LEU A 138 -30.23 26.08 5.82
N PRO A 139 -30.54 26.53 4.58
CA PRO A 139 -30.10 25.96 3.30
C PRO A 139 -28.59 25.81 3.06
N SER A 140 -27.74 26.27 3.99
CA SER A 140 -26.28 26.16 3.93
C SER A 140 -25.78 24.70 4.01
N ASP A 141 -26.59 23.80 4.56
CA ASP A 141 -26.18 22.41 4.77
C ASP A 141 -26.12 21.64 3.46
N ASN A 142 -27.08 21.87 2.56
CA ASN A 142 -27.06 21.29 1.21
C ASN A 142 -25.82 21.76 0.44
N SER A 143 -25.40 23.01 0.60
CA SER A 143 -24.20 23.51 -0.09
C SER A 143 -22.92 22.85 0.41
N ALA A 144 -22.77 22.68 1.71
CA ALA A 144 -21.61 21.99 2.29
C ALA A 144 -21.57 20.50 1.90
N LEU A 145 -22.74 19.84 1.87
CA LEU A 145 -22.87 18.47 1.40
C LEU A 145 -22.47 18.32 -0.07
N ILE A 146 -22.93 19.23 -0.95
CA ILE A 146 -22.55 19.23 -2.37
C ILE A 146 -21.03 19.39 -2.54
N VAL A 147 -20.37 20.26 -1.75
CA VAL A 147 -18.90 20.40 -1.78
C VAL A 147 -18.19 19.11 -1.42
N ILE A 148 -18.62 18.45 -0.34
CA ILE A 148 -18.05 17.18 0.10
C ILE A 148 -18.22 16.13 -0.99
N GLN A 149 -19.43 16.02 -1.56
CA GLN A 149 -19.72 15.06 -2.61
C GLN A 149 -18.87 15.31 -3.86
N ASN A 150 -18.69 16.57 -4.26
CA ASN A 150 -17.83 16.94 -5.37
C ASN A 150 -16.35 16.60 -5.07
N LEU A 151 -15.85 16.87 -3.86
CA LEU A 151 -14.49 16.49 -3.45
C LEU A 151 -14.26 14.97 -3.46
N LEU A 152 -15.25 14.18 -3.03
CA LEU A 152 -15.20 12.72 -3.09
C LEU A 152 -15.15 12.23 -4.54
N THR A 153 -16.08 12.71 -5.37
CA THR A 153 -16.14 12.40 -6.81
C THR A 153 -14.81 12.72 -7.50
N LEU A 154 -14.20 13.83 -7.11
CA LEU A 154 -12.94 14.30 -7.65
C LEU A 154 -11.74 13.47 -7.22
N TYR A 155 -11.70 13.11 -5.93
CA TYR A 155 -10.70 12.19 -5.39
C TYR A 155 -10.76 10.84 -6.11
N GLU A 156 -11.96 10.28 -6.29
CA GLU A 156 -12.18 9.05 -7.05
C GLU A 156 -11.71 9.19 -8.50
N CYS A 157 -12.05 10.30 -9.15
CA CYS A 157 -11.65 10.53 -10.54
C CYS A 157 -10.13 10.63 -10.71
N VAL A 158 -9.44 11.38 -9.83
CA VAL A 158 -7.98 11.49 -9.82
C VAL A 158 -7.32 10.13 -9.56
N ASN A 159 -7.85 9.34 -8.62
CA ASN A 159 -7.33 8.01 -8.34
C ASN A 159 -7.55 7.03 -9.50
N ASN A 160 -8.74 7.02 -10.11
CA ASN A 160 -9.04 6.17 -11.25
C ASN A 160 -8.10 6.47 -12.43
N ARG A 161 -7.87 7.77 -12.71
CA ARG A 161 -6.89 8.18 -13.71
C ARG A 161 -5.47 7.77 -13.39
N ARG A 162 -5.04 7.98 -12.13
CA ARG A 162 -3.71 7.56 -11.67
C ARG A 162 -3.54 6.06 -11.90
N THR A 163 -4.47 5.25 -11.41
CA THR A 163 -4.44 3.79 -11.54
C THR A 163 -4.43 3.37 -13.01
N SER A 164 -5.27 3.98 -13.87
CA SER A 164 -5.28 3.70 -15.30
C SER A 164 -3.93 4.02 -15.97
N ARG A 165 -3.33 5.17 -15.66
CA ARG A 165 -2.02 5.57 -16.20
C ARG A 165 -0.89 4.69 -15.69
N GLU A 166 -0.89 4.35 -14.40
CA GLU A 166 0.06 3.38 -13.83
C GLU A 166 -0.07 2.02 -14.52
N ASN A 167 -1.29 1.50 -14.67
CA ASN A 167 -1.55 0.24 -15.36
C ASN A 167 -1.03 0.27 -16.80
N ASN A 168 -1.30 1.35 -17.54
CA ASN A 168 -0.82 1.51 -18.90
C ASN A 168 0.72 1.54 -18.97
N LEU A 169 1.37 2.39 -18.17
CA LEU A 169 2.84 2.49 -18.13
C LEU A 169 3.48 1.13 -17.85
N TRP A 170 2.99 0.42 -16.82
CA TRP A 170 3.56 -0.86 -16.44
C TRP A 170 3.25 -1.96 -17.46
N ALA A 171 2.06 -1.97 -18.07
CA ALA A 171 1.74 -2.91 -19.15
C ALA A 171 2.65 -2.69 -20.37
N VAL A 172 2.93 -1.45 -20.75
CA VAL A 172 3.87 -1.14 -21.84
C VAL A 172 5.27 -1.65 -21.50
N LEU A 173 5.76 -1.42 -20.28
CA LEU A 173 7.09 -1.86 -19.86
C LEU A 173 7.21 -3.39 -19.75
N ASP A 174 6.18 -4.06 -19.24
CA ASP A 174 6.12 -5.52 -19.14
C ASP A 174 6.08 -6.18 -20.53
N ASN A 175 5.42 -5.55 -21.50
CA ASN A 175 5.40 -5.99 -22.91
C ASN A 175 6.66 -5.61 -23.70
N ASN A 176 7.52 -4.73 -23.17
CA ASN A 176 8.74 -4.26 -23.83
C ASN A 176 9.96 -4.43 -22.91
N PRO A 177 10.39 -5.68 -22.63
CA PRO A 177 11.43 -5.96 -21.64
C PRO A 177 12.77 -5.30 -21.96
N GLY A 178 13.13 -5.12 -23.24
CA GLY A 178 14.34 -4.41 -23.63
C GLY A 178 14.35 -2.94 -23.18
N HIS A 179 13.20 -2.26 -23.27
CA HIS A 179 13.05 -0.89 -22.80
C HIS A 179 13.09 -0.81 -21.27
N ALA A 180 12.41 -1.74 -20.59
CA ALA A 180 12.47 -1.84 -19.12
C ALA A 180 13.90 -2.07 -18.61
N VAL A 181 14.67 -2.95 -19.26
CA VAL A 181 16.10 -3.19 -18.99
C VAL A 181 16.91 -1.90 -19.15
N ALA A 182 16.72 -1.17 -20.25
CA ALA A 182 17.44 0.08 -20.50
C ALA A 182 17.14 1.13 -19.41
N LYS A 183 15.86 1.32 -19.05
CA LYS A 183 15.44 2.26 -18.00
C LYS A 183 15.97 1.88 -16.63
N LEU A 184 15.93 0.59 -16.27
CA LEU A 184 16.45 0.12 -15.00
C LEU A 184 17.97 0.31 -14.91
N ARG A 185 18.73 0.04 -15.97
CA ARG A 185 20.17 0.30 -16.00
C ARG A 185 20.49 1.78 -15.87
N ALA A 186 19.78 2.64 -16.59
CA ALA A 186 19.95 4.09 -16.50
C ALA A 186 19.68 4.60 -15.07
N LEU A 187 18.61 4.09 -14.44
CA LEU A 187 18.27 4.40 -13.05
C LEU A 187 19.39 4.01 -12.08
N MET A 188 19.93 2.78 -12.22
CA MET A 188 21.01 2.28 -11.37
C MET A 188 22.32 3.07 -11.55
N SER A 189 22.64 3.48 -12.79
CA SER A 189 23.81 4.34 -13.08
C SER A 189 23.68 5.69 -12.38
N LYS A 190 22.55 6.38 -12.61
CA LYS A 190 22.31 7.72 -12.06
C LYS A 190 22.31 7.71 -10.53
N LEU A 191 21.78 6.66 -9.89
CA LEU A 191 21.83 6.52 -8.44
C LEU A 191 23.23 6.24 -7.91
N SER A 192 24.04 5.50 -8.68
CA SER A 192 25.43 5.22 -8.30
C SER A 192 26.28 6.49 -8.38
N GLU A 193 26.06 7.32 -9.40
CA GLU A 193 26.66 8.65 -9.54
C GLU A 193 26.21 9.61 -8.41
N ASN A 194 24.96 9.46 -7.94
CA ASN A 194 24.37 10.31 -6.91
C ASN A 194 24.15 9.57 -5.58
N SER A 195 25.05 8.67 -5.21
CA SER A 195 24.89 7.78 -4.04
C SER A 195 24.64 8.53 -2.72
N ALA A 196 25.24 9.71 -2.55
CA ALA A 196 25.01 10.58 -1.40
C ALA A 196 23.54 10.99 -1.23
N ASN A 197 22.77 11.10 -2.31
CA ASN A 197 21.36 11.45 -2.26
C ASN A 197 20.49 10.28 -1.77
N PHE A 198 20.97 9.05 -1.82
CA PHE A 198 20.25 7.86 -1.36
C PHE A 198 20.58 7.50 0.10
N GLN A 199 21.83 7.70 0.50
CA GLN A 199 22.36 7.23 1.78
C GLN A 199 21.55 7.78 2.97
N GLY A 200 21.08 6.86 3.82
CA GLY A 200 20.36 7.18 5.06
C GLY A 200 18.90 7.62 4.90
N LYS A 201 18.36 7.69 3.68
CA LYS A 201 16.95 8.08 3.46
C LYS A 201 15.96 6.94 3.70
N LEU A 202 16.36 5.71 3.40
CA LEU A 202 15.61 4.51 3.77
C LEU A 202 16.26 3.85 4.99
N PRO A 203 15.54 3.66 6.10
CA PRO A 203 16.07 2.92 7.24
C PRO A 203 16.52 1.52 6.82
N PHE A 204 17.75 1.16 7.17
CA PHE A 204 18.33 -0.18 6.96
C PHE A 204 18.59 -0.60 5.50
N ILE A 205 18.23 0.20 4.50
CA ILE A 205 18.55 -0.05 3.10
C ILE A 205 19.79 0.75 2.72
N GLN A 206 20.86 0.05 2.32
CA GLN A 206 22.03 0.66 1.72
C GLN A 206 21.93 0.64 0.19
N LEU A 207 22.76 1.43 -0.50
CA LEU A 207 22.78 1.45 -1.96
C LEU A 207 23.06 0.07 -2.55
N ARG A 208 23.93 -0.74 -1.93
CA ARG A 208 24.21 -2.12 -2.37
C ARG A 208 22.97 -3.01 -2.33
N ASN A 209 22.09 -2.81 -1.34
CA ASN A 209 20.84 -3.57 -1.24
C ASN A 209 19.90 -3.13 -2.36
N PHE A 210 19.78 -1.81 -2.60
CA PHE A 210 18.99 -1.27 -3.71
C PHE A 210 19.47 -1.80 -5.08
N GLN A 211 20.79 -1.92 -5.28
CA GLN A 211 21.38 -2.45 -6.52
C GLN A 211 21.01 -3.92 -6.79
N THR A 212 20.51 -4.66 -5.80
CA THR A 212 19.99 -6.03 -6.02
C THR A 212 18.71 -6.04 -6.87
N LEU A 213 18.00 -4.92 -6.98
CA LEU A 213 16.90 -4.74 -7.93
C LEU A 213 17.37 -4.61 -9.39
N GLY A 214 18.69 -4.55 -9.63
CA GLY A 214 19.26 -4.47 -10.98
C GLY A 214 18.96 -5.69 -11.85
N VAL A 215 19.11 -5.52 -13.17
CA VAL A 215 18.88 -6.59 -14.15
C VAL A 215 19.78 -7.80 -13.86
N GLY A 216 19.18 -8.98 -13.73
CA GLY A 216 19.91 -10.24 -13.55
C GLY A 216 20.52 -10.43 -12.15
N ARG A 217 20.00 -9.72 -11.14
CA ARG A 217 20.47 -9.80 -9.74
C ARG A 217 19.43 -10.49 -8.87
N TRP A 218 19.91 -11.19 -7.84
CA TRP A 218 19.06 -11.75 -6.79
C TRP A 218 18.75 -10.68 -5.77
N LEU A 219 17.47 -10.54 -5.39
CA LEU A 219 17.07 -9.69 -4.28
C LEU A 219 17.66 -10.22 -2.98
N ASP A 220 18.04 -9.31 -2.08
CA ASP A 220 18.50 -9.65 -0.73
C ASP A 220 17.38 -9.55 0.31
N ASP A 221 17.71 -9.96 1.54
CA ASP A 221 16.81 -9.93 2.68
C ASP A 221 16.26 -8.53 2.94
N GLU A 222 17.07 -7.49 2.80
CA GLU A 222 16.73 -6.10 3.08
C GLU A 222 15.66 -5.59 2.13
N ILE A 223 15.78 -5.86 0.83
CA ILE A 223 14.74 -5.52 -0.15
C ILE A 223 13.44 -6.28 0.12
N ILE A 224 13.52 -7.59 0.37
CA ILE A 224 12.32 -8.40 0.66
C ILE A 224 11.63 -7.88 1.93
N ASN A 225 12.37 -7.69 3.02
CA ASN A 225 11.84 -7.22 4.29
C ASN A 225 11.23 -5.81 4.19
N TYR A 226 11.85 -4.91 3.42
CA TYR A 226 11.29 -3.59 3.18
C TYR A 226 9.89 -3.68 2.55
N PHE A 227 9.73 -4.46 1.48
CA PHE A 227 8.44 -4.57 0.80
C PHE A 227 7.40 -5.35 1.60
N VAL A 228 7.79 -6.45 2.27
CA VAL A 228 6.89 -7.21 3.15
C VAL A 228 6.34 -6.30 4.25
N LYS A 229 7.20 -5.57 4.95
CA LYS A 229 6.77 -4.62 6.00
C LYS A 229 5.88 -3.52 5.42
N LYS A 230 6.31 -2.89 4.31
CA LYS A 230 5.59 -1.78 3.69
C LYS A 230 4.18 -2.18 3.24
N TRP A 231 4.02 -3.32 2.58
CA TRP A 231 2.74 -3.71 2.01
C TRP A 231 1.81 -4.36 3.04
N CYS A 232 2.33 -5.20 3.93
CA CYS A 232 1.50 -5.82 4.97
C CYS A 232 0.95 -4.79 5.97
N SER A 233 1.74 -3.78 6.37
CA SER A 233 1.27 -2.69 7.25
C SER A 233 0.13 -1.86 6.66
N LYS A 234 0.01 -1.80 5.32
CA LYS A 234 -1.10 -1.12 4.63
C LYS A 234 -2.34 -2.00 4.46
N SER A 235 -2.21 -3.32 4.57
CA SER A 235 -3.31 -4.26 4.29
C SER A 235 -4.37 -4.29 5.39
N GLY A 236 -3.98 -4.03 6.65
CA GLY A 236 -4.85 -4.17 7.82
C GLY A 236 -5.26 -5.61 8.18
N THR A 237 -5.03 -6.59 7.29
CA THR A 237 -5.51 -7.97 7.44
C THR A 237 -4.43 -9.04 7.30
N THR A 238 -3.23 -8.69 6.82
CA THR A 238 -2.15 -9.65 6.56
C THR A 238 -0.93 -9.33 7.39
N VAL A 239 -0.49 -10.29 8.21
CA VAL A 239 0.77 -10.22 8.97
C VAL A 239 1.90 -10.68 8.06
N GLY A 240 2.89 -9.81 7.82
CA GLY A 240 4.11 -10.16 7.10
C GLY A 240 5.26 -10.39 8.07
N PHE A 241 5.76 -11.62 8.15
CA PHE A 241 6.98 -11.90 8.91
C PHE A 241 8.23 -11.51 8.12
N SER A 242 9.31 -11.18 8.84
CA SER A 242 10.60 -10.94 8.21
C SER A 242 11.23 -12.24 7.69
N THR A 243 12.21 -12.14 6.80
CA THR A 243 13.00 -13.29 6.31
C THR A 243 13.77 -13.99 7.44
N PHE A 244 14.13 -13.25 8.50
CA PHE A 244 14.79 -13.79 9.68
C PHE A 244 13.86 -14.60 10.59
N PHE A 245 12.54 -14.39 10.50
CA PHE A 245 11.59 -15.21 11.24
C PHE A 245 11.68 -16.67 10.80
N ALA A 246 11.64 -16.91 9.48
CA ALA A 246 11.71 -18.25 8.93
C ALA A 246 12.98 -18.97 9.42
N SER A 247 14.14 -18.35 9.22
CA SER A 247 15.44 -18.93 9.55
C SER A 247 15.64 -19.22 11.06
N LYS A 248 14.99 -18.47 11.95
CA LYS A 248 15.09 -18.67 13.41
C LYS A 248 14.04 -19.62 13.98
N VAL A 249 12.83 -19.58 13.42
CA VAL A 249 11.67 -20.26 14.00
C VAL A 249 11.39 -21.58 13.32
N LEU A 250 11.45 -21.63 11.99
CA LEU A 250 10.97 -22.77 11.20
C LEU A 250 12.06 -23.79 10.87
N PHE A 251 13.32 -23.36 10.84
CA PHE A 251 14.46 -24.16 10.42
C PHE A 251 15.46 -24.38 11.55
N GLN A 252 16.22 -25.48 11.47
CA GLN A 252 17.28 -25.83 12.43
C GLN A 252 18.47 -24.87 12.30
N GLU A 253 18.78 -24.51 11.06
CA GLU A 253 19.89 -23.64 10.69
C GLU A 253 19.39 -22.39 9.97
N ASN A 254 20.24 -21.35 9.94
CA ASN A 254 19.86 -20.06 9.36
C ASN A 254 19.77 -20.08 7.81
N ASP A 255 20.10 -21.19 7.16
CA ASP A 255 20.10 -21.35 5.70
C ASP A 255 18.74 -21.79 5.14
N CYS A 256 17.75 -22.04 5.99
CA CYS A 256 16.42 -22.48 5.60
C CYS A 256 16.37 -23.76 4.74
N VAL A 257 17.30 -24.69 4.93
CA VAL A 257 17.32 -25.98 4.21
C VAL A 257 16.57 -27.07 4.97
N ASN A 258 16.84 -27.20 6.27
CA ASN A 258 16.31 -28.27 7.12
C ASN A 258 15.26 -27.72 8.11
N PRO A 259 13.95 -27.96 7.88
CA PRO A 259 12.93 -27.61 8.85
C PRO A 259 13.21 -28.26 10.20
N LYS A 260 12.77 -27.63 11.29
CA LYS A 260 12.87 -28.24 12.62
C LYS A 260 12.14 -29.58 12.64
N ASP A 261 12.73 -30.56 13.31
CA ASP A 261 12.11 -31.86 13.58
C ASP A 261 11.32 -31.82 14.91
N LYS A 262 11.73 -30.94 15.83
CA LYS A 262 11.11 -30.74 17.14
C LYS A 262 10.85 -29.27 17.39
N VAL A 263 9.68 -29.00 17.95
CA VAL A 263 9.25 -27.67 18.37
C VAL A 263 9.09 -27.65 19.88
N THR A 264 9.53 -26.58 20.51
CA THR A 264 9.59 -26.45 21.97
C THR A 264 8.77 -25.25 22.46
N THR A 265 8.56 -25.17 23.77
CA THR A 265 7.98 -23.98 24.42
C THR A 265 8.85 -22.73 24.26
N ALA A 266 10.16 -22.88 24.03
CA ALA A 266 11.03 -21.75 23.69
C ALA A 266 10.71 -21.21 22.28
N ASP A 267 10.43 -22.09 21.32
CA ASP A 267 10.04 -21.70 19.97
C ASP A 267 8.68 -20.97 19.96
N GLU A 268 7.71 -21.42 20.75
CA GLU A 268 6.44 -20.70 20.91
C GLU A 268 6.66 -19.27 21.46
N ARG A 269 7.56 -19.11 22.45
CA ARG A 269 7.91 -17.77 22.97
C ARG A 269 8.56 -16.89 21.90
N LEU A 270 9.39 -17.46 21.02
CA LEU A 270 9.96 -16.74 19.88
C LEU A 270 8.87 -16.29 18.92
N VAL A 271 7.93 -17.18 18.56
CA VAL A 271 6.77 -16.83 17.70
C VAL A 271 6.01 -15.64 18.27
N ARG A 272 5.72 -15.63 19.58
CA ARG A 272 5.04 -14.51 20.24
C ARG A 272 5.81 -13.21 20.14
N GLY A 273 7.14 -13.24 20.33
CA GLY A 273 7.99 -12.05 20.19
C GLY A 273 7.95 -11.45 18.79
N TRP A 274 8.12 -12.30 17.77
CA TRP A 274 8.05 -11.89 16.37
C TRP A 274 6.65 -11.41 15.96
N TYR A 275 5.61 -12.09 16.44
CA TYR A 275 4.23 -11.72 16.22
C TYR A 275 3.96 -10.29 16.69
N LEU A 276 4.35 -9.96 17.93
CA LEU A 276 4.14 -8.63 18.51
C LEU A 276 4.81 -7.51 17.70
N ASP A 277 5.95 -7.78 17.06
CA ASP A 277 6.58 -6.82 16.16
C ASP A 277 5.83 -6.69 14.82
N ALA A 278 5.43 -7.82 14.25
CA ALA A 278 4.79 -7.89 12.93
C ALA A 278 3.35 -7.32 12.90
N VAL A 279 2.61 -7.35 14.02
CA VAL A 279 1.22 -6.86 14.10
C VAL A 279 1.08 -5.41 14.52
N LYS A 280 2.18 -4.65 14.66
CA LYS A 280 2.11 -3.22 15.00
C LYS A 280 1.22 -2.48 13.98
N GLY A 281 0.05 -2.02 14.43
CA GLY A 281 -0.94 -1.34 13.59
C GLY A 281 -1.94 -2.25 12.86
N ILE A 282 -1.97 -3.55 13.17
CA ILE A 282 -2.85 -4.54 12.56
C ILE A 282 -3.71 -5.19 13.67
N SER A 283 -5.00 -4.87 13.72
CA SER A 283 -5.91 -5.39 14.76
C SER A 283 -6.68 -6.64 14.35
N ASN A 284 -7.05 -6.75 13.07
CA ASN A 284 -7.97 -7.78 12.57
C ASN A 284 -7.34 -8.55 11.42
N TRP A 285 -6.20 -9.18 11.67
CA TRP A 285 -5.57 -10.02 10.66
C TRP A 285 -6.29 -11.35 10.49
N ASP A 286 -6.21 -11.95 9.31
CA ASP A 286 -6.72 -13.29 8.98
C ASP A 286 -5.71 -14.10 8.15
N ARG A 287 -4.60 -13.47 7.76
CA ARG A 287 -3.58 -14.04 6.90
C ARG A 287 -2.19 -13.78 7.44
N VAL A 288 -1.29 -14.71 7.15
CA VAL A 288 0.13 -14.61 7.48
C VAL A 288 0.93 -14.93 6.23
N PHE A 289 1.91 -14.10 5.93
CA PHE A 289 2.85 -14.28 4.83
C PHE A 289 4.28 -14.41 5.38
N ILE A 290 4.98 -15.47 4.97
CA ILE A 290 6.31 -15.81 5.47
C ILE A 290 7.26 -15.95 4.27
N PRO A 291 8.19 -15.00 4.08
CA PRO A 291 9.24 -15.15 3.08
C PRO A 291 10.33 -16.12 3.56
N ILE A 292 10.83 -16.98 2.67
CA ILE A 292 11.82 -18.02 2.97
C ILE A 292 12.95 -17.95 1.94
N ASN A 293 14.20 -17.93 2.43
CA ASN A 293 15.41 -17.88 1.61
C ASN A 293 16.22 -19.18 1.78
N GLU A 294 15.94 -20.19 0.98
CA GLU A 294 16.67 -21.47 1.06
C GLU A 294 18.07 -21.34 0.46
N SER A 295 19.05 -21.77 1.25
CA SER A 295 20.48 -21.70 1.00
C SER A 295 20.96 -20.30 0.61
N LYS A 296 20.24 -19.24 0.99
CA LYS A 296 20.51 -17.84 0.59
C LYS A 296 20.55 -17.62 -0.93
N THR A 297 19.97 -18.53 -1.71
CA THR A 297 20.05 -18.55 -3.18
C THR A 297 18.70 -18.69 -3.85
N HIS A 298 17.67 -19.10 -3.11
CA HIS A 298 16.33 -19.29 -3.66
C HIS A 298 15.24 -18.78 -2.72
N TRP A 299 14.41 -17.89 -3.26
CA TRP A 299 13.27 -17.30 -2.58
C TRP A 299 11.98 -18.05 -2.89
N TYR A 300 11.23 -18.37 -1.84
CA TYR A 300 9.83 -18.82 -1.92
C TYR A 300 9.06 -18.34 -0.68
N SER A 301 7.77 -18.61 -0.61
CA SER A 301 6.95 -18.12 0.52
C SER A 301 5.95 -19.15 1.00
N ALA A 302 5.62 -19.07 2.27
CA ALA A 302 4.45 -19.75 2.84
C ALA A 302 3.34 -18.72 3.15
N ARG A 303 2.09 -19.16 3.01
CA ARG A 303 0.90 -18.42 3.40
C ARG A 303 0.04 -19.27 4.33
N ILE A 304 -0.39 -18.70 5.45
CA ILE A 304 -1.44 -19.25 6.31
C ILE A 304 -2.66 -18.33 6.18
N ASP A 305 -3.81 -18.88 5.86
CA ASP A 305 -5.08 -18.17 5.73
C ASP A 305 -6.11 -18.80 6.67
N PHE A 306 -6.45 -18.09 7.75
CA PHE A 306 -7.41 -18.55 8.76
C PHE A 306 -8.85 -18.50 8.26
N HIS A 307 -9.14 -17.60 7.32
CA HIS A 307 -10.49 -17.48 6.76
C HIS A 307 -10.80 -18.63 5.80
N LEU A 308 -9.86 -18.96 4.91
CA LEU A 308 -9.99 -20.07 3.98
C LEU A 308 -9.58 -21.42 4.58
N LYS A 309 -9.00 -21.43 5.79
CA LYS A 309 -8.40 -22.59 6.45
C LYS A 309 -7.38 -23.30 5.55
N ARG A 310 -6.40 -22.53 5.06
CA ARG A 310 -5.40 -23.05 4.12
C ARG A 310 -3.98 -22.70 4.52
N ILE A 311 -3.07 -23.64 4.29
CA ILE A 311 -1.63 -23.42 4.31
C ILE A 311 -1.09 -23.76 2.92
N ASP A 312 -0.54 -22.77 2.22
CA ASP A 312 0.02 -22.96 0.88
C ASP A 312 1.50 -22.55 0.87
N ILE A 313 2.33 -23.30 0.15
CA ILE A 313 3.71 -22.91 -0.16
C ILE A 313 3.81 -22.55 -1.64
N TYR A 314 4.26 -21.32 -1.93
CA TYR A 314 4.43 -20.77 -3.27
C TYR A 314 5.90 -20.77 -3.65
N ASP A 315 6.28 -21.60 -4.62
CA ASP A 315 7.65 -21.70 -5.16
C ASP A 315 7.61 -21.54 -6.69
N SER A 316 8.36 -20.56 -7.20
CA SER A 316 8.40 -20.22 -8.62
C SER A 316 9.25 -21.17 -9.48
N LEU A 317 9.96 -22.15 -8.89
CA LEU A 317 10.77 -23.10 -9.66
C LEU A 317 9.93 -24.25 -10.24
N LYS A 318 9.82 -24.26 -11.58
CA LYS A 318 9.06 -25.26 -12.34
C LYS A 318 9.48 -26.70 -12.03
N ASP A 319 10.77 -26.97 -11.97
CA ASP A 319 11.29 -28.33 -11.76
C ASP A 319 10.92 -28.88 -10.38
N ARG A 320 10.85 -28.00 -9.37
CA ARG A 320 10.38 -28.38 -8.03
C ARG A 320 8.92 -28.74 -8.07
N TYR A 321 8.07 -27.94 -8.71
CA TYR A 321 6.66 -28.28 -8.85
C TYR A 321 6.48 -29.60 -9.62
N ALA A 322 7.17 -29.78 -10.75
CA ALA A 322 7.10 -30.99 -11.56
C ALA A 322 7.51 -32.24 -10.77
N GLY A 323 8.60 -32.16 -10.00
CA GLY A 323 9.08 -33.25 -9.16
C GLY A 323 8.16 -33.62 -8.00
N ASN A 324 7.18 -32.78 -7.65
CA ASN A 324 6.18 -33.04 -6.60
C ASN A 324 4.81 -33.44 -7.15
N ARG A 325 4.56 -33.22 -8.44
CA ARG A 325 3.28 -33.52 -9.07
C ARG A 325 2.98 -35.02 -8.99
N GLY A 326 1.76 -35.36 -8.57
CA GLY A 326 1.31 -36.75 -8.45
C GLY A 326 1.85 -37.51 -7.22
N LYS A 327 2.79 -36.92 -6.45
CA LYS A 327 3.25 -37.53 -5.19
C LYS A 327 2.22 -37.33 -4.08
N PRO A 328 2.02 -38.32 -3.20
CA PRO A 328 1.34 -38.14 -1.91
C PRO A 328 1.94 -36.98 -1.14
N VAL A 329 1.13 -36.23 -0.39
CA VAL A 329 1.55 -34.99 0.32
C VAL A 329 2.79 -35.24 1.18
N LEU A 330 2.83 -36.35 1.92
CA LEU A 330 3.95 -36.74 2.80
C LEU A 330 5.26 -37.01 2.07
N LEU A 331 5.22 -37.28 0.76
CA LEU A 331 6.39 -37.56 -0.07
C LEU A 331 6.83 -36.34 -0.90
N ARG A 332 6.17 -35.19 -0.73
CA ARG A 332 6.54 -33.94 -1.41
C ARG A 332 7.70 -33.27 -0.66
N ARG A 333 8.58 -32.57 -1.40
CA ARG A 333 9.83 -31.95 -0.89
C ARG A 333 9.62 -31.09 0.36
N ASN A 334 8.53 -30.32 0.43
CA ASN A 334 8.25 -29.40 1.52
C ASN A 334 7.31 -29.99 2.58
N ALA A 335 7.09 -31.32 2.59
CA ALA A 335 6.28 -31.97 3.62
C ALA A 335 6.82 -31.72 5.04
N PRO A 336 8.14 -31.80 5.32
CA PRO A 336 8.65 -31.47 6.66
C PRO A 336 8.39 -30.02 7.07
N LEU A 337 8.55 -29.08 6.13
CA LEU A 337 8.23 -27.66 6.37
C LEU A 337 6.73 -27.47 6.63
N MET A 338 5.86 -28.19 5.93
CA MET A 338 4.41 -28.14 6.13
C MET A 338 4.02 -28.54 7.55
N MET A 339 4.65 -29.57 8.13
CA MET A 339 4.38 -29.96 9.52
C MET A 339 4.69 -28.84 10.51
N ILE A 340 5.78 -28.09 10.27
CA ILE A 340 6.15 -26.94 11.11
C ILE A 340 5.21 -25.75 10.88
N LEU A 341 4.71 -25.55 9.65
CA LEU A 341 3.69 -24.53 9.38
C LEU A 341 2.34 -24.88 10.01
N MET A 342 1.97 -26.16 10.09
CA MET A 342 0.79 -26.63 10.81
C MET A 342 0.91 -26.30 12.30
N TRP A 343 2.03 -26.66 12.94
CA TRP A 343 2.31 -26.26 14.33
C TRP A 343 2.27 -24.74 14.52
N LEU A 344 2.90 -23.97 13.61
CA LEU A 344 2.87 -22.51 13.68
C LEU A 344 1.43 -21.98 13.61
N THR A 345 0.59 -22.57 12.77
CA THR A 345 -0.83 -22.21 12.64
C THR A 345 -1.58 -22.42 13.95
N GLU A 346 -1.33 -23.53 14.65
CA GLU A 346 -1.91 -23.80 15.98
C GLU A 346 -1.44 -22.75 17.01
N VAL A 347 -0.14 -22.42 17.05
CA VAL A 347 0.40 -21.38 17.95
C VAL A 347 -0.27 -20.03 17.68
N LEU A 348 -0.37 -19.65 16.41
CA LEU A 348 -0.97 -18.40 15.99
C LEU A 348 -2.49 -18.39 16.25
N SER A 349 -3.19 -19.52 16.11
CA SER A 349 -4.60 -19.65 16.49
C SER A 349 -4.84 -19.34 17.97
N ARG A 350 -3.99 -19.88 18.87
CA ARG A 350 -4.08 -19.59 20.31
C ARG A 350 -3.85 -18.12 20.62
N ILE A 351 -2.96 -17.45 19.89
CA ILE A 351 -2.73 -16.00 20.01
C ILE A 351 -3.98 -15.21 19.59
N ARG A 352 -4.74 -15.70 18.62
CA ARG A 352 -6.03 -15.13 18.18
C ARG A 352 -7.19 -15.44 19.11
N GLY A 353 -7.02 -16.39 20.04
CA GLY A 353 -8.11 -16.92 20.87
C GLY A 353 -8.97 -17.98 20.15
N GLU A 354 -8.42 -18.60 19.10
CA GLU A 354 -9.01 -19.73 18.38
C GLU A 354 -8.36 -21.04 18.85
N ASP A 355 -9.11 -22.15 18.82
CA ASP A 355 -8.61 -23.49 19.14
C ASP A 355 -8.54 -24.33 17.85
N ILE A 356 -7.36 -24.38 17.24
CA ILE A 356 -7.08 -25.17 16.03
C ILE A 356 -6.05 -26.24 16.39
N ASP A 357 -6.32 -27.47 15.95
CA ASP A 357 -5.49 -28.65 16.14
C ASP A 357 -5.34 -29.36 14.79
N LEU A 358 -4.17 -29.19 14.16
CA LEU A 358 -3.84 -29.72 12.84
C LEU A 358 -2.91 -30.92 12.92
N THR A 359 -2.09 -30.98 13.95
CA THR A 359 -1.03 -31.98 14.09
C THR A 359 -1.53 -33.26 14.75
N SER A 360 -2.57 -33.20 15.59
CA SER A 360 -3.10 -34.37 16.30
C SER A 360 -4.31 -34.99 15.59
N ARG A 361 -5.09 -34.21 14.84
CA ARG A 361 -6.33 -34.65 14.18
C ARG A 361 -6.11 -34.98 12.70
N SER A 362 -6.37 -36.23 12.34
CA SER A 362 -6.33 -36.69 10.93
C SER A 362 -7.45 -36.10 10.06
N GLU A 363 -8.51 -35.56 10.67
CA GLU A 363 -9.73 -35.07 9.99
C GLU A 363 -9.89 -33.54 10.08
N SER A 364 -8.79 -32.79 10.01
CA SER A 364 -8.89 -31.32 9.93
C SER A 364 -9.53 -30.88 8.60
N ASP A 365 -10.37 -29.84 8.65
CA ASP A 365 -10.93 -29.19 7.47
C ASP A 365 -9.96 -28.22 6.79
N TRP A 366 -8.74 -28.11 7.31
CA TRP A 366 -7.69 -27.31 6.71
C TRP A 366 -7.06 -27.99 5.49
N VAL A 367 -6.81 -27.20 4.44
CA VAL A 367 -6.08 -27.67 3.27
C VAL A 367 -4.62 -27.25 3.36
N CYS A 368 -3.73 -28.23 3.38
CA CYS A 368 -2.28 -28.03 3.42
C CYS A 368 -1.64 -28.44 2.08
N ASP A 369 -1.21 -27.47 1.27
CA ASP A 369 -0.53 -27.72 -0.01
C ASP A 369 0.96 -27.32 0.05
N PRO A 370 1.89 -28.29 0.16
CA PRO A 370 3.32 -28.00 0.26
C PRO A 370 3.92 -27.49 -1.05
N HIS A 371 3.18 -27.51 -2.17
CA HIS A 371 3.61 -26.98 -3.47
C HIS A 371 2.40 -26.48 -4.28
N PHE A 372 1.80 -25.38 -3.83
CA PHE A 372 0.69 -24.76 -4.55
C PHE A 372 1.16 -24.29 -5.94
N LYS A 373 0.35 -24.55 -6.97
CA LYS A 373 0.69 -24.22 -8.35
C LYS A 373 0.65 -22.71 -8.56
N VAL A 374 1.80 -22.11 -8.85
CA VAL A 374 1.95 -20.69 -9.17
C VAL A 374 2.53 -20.49 -10.57
N CYS A 375 2.69 -19.23 -10.97
CA CYS A 375 3.39 -18.86 -12.19
C CYS A 375 4.89 -19.10 -11.99
N PHE A 376 5.50 -19.88 -12.87
CA PHE A 376 6.90 -20.22 -12.76
C PHE A 376 7.80 -19.12 -13.31
N GLN A 377 8.96 -18.94 -12.67
CA GLN A 377 9.95 -18.01 -13.16
C GLN A 377 10.60 -18.53 -14.44
N PRO A 378 10.89 -17.66 -15.42
CA PRO A 378 11.51 -18.04 -16.68
C PRO A 378 13.05 -18.09 -16.62
N ASN A 379 13.66 -17.68 -15.51
CA ASN A 379 15.12 -17.56 -15.34
C ASN A 379 15.58 -18.00 -13.94
N SER A 380 16.86 -17.82 -13.62
CA SER A 380 17.48 -18.26 -12.37
C SER A 380 17.60 -17.18 -11.29
N PHE A 381 17.07 -15.97 -11.51
CA PHE A 381 17.32 -14.83 -10.62
C PHE A 381 16.09 -14.06 -10.14
N ASP A 382 14.93 -14.27 -10.77
CA ASP A 382 13.71 -13.55 -10.41
C ASP A 382 12.91 -14.18 -9.26
N CYS A 383 13.43 -15.20 -8.55
CA CYS A 383 12.71 -15.86 -7.44
C CYS A 383 12.27 -14.86 -6.35
N GLY A 384 13.12 -13.90 -6.00
CA GLY A 384 12.77 -12.84 -5.04
C GLY A 384 11.65 -11.92 -5.56
N VAL A 385 11.65 -11.61 -6.86
CA VAL A 385 10.62 -10.78 -7.48
C VAL A 385 9.29 -11.54 -7.55
N HIS A 386 9.33 -12.83 -7.89
CA HIS A 386 8.17 -13.73 -7.84
C HIS A 386 7.58 -13.81 -6.42
N LEU A 387 8.42 -13.95 -5.39
CA LEU A 387 7.97 -13.92 -3.99
C LEU A 387 7.21 -12.63 -3.65
N LEU A 388 7.74 -11.47 -4.02
CA LEU A 388 7.05 -10.20 -3.81
C LEU A 388 5.74 -10.11 -4.60
N TRP A 389 5.68 -10.68 -5.81
CA TRP A 389 4.44 -10.77 -6.56
C TRP A 389 3.43 -11.76 -5.96
N HIS A 390 3.89 -12.86 -5.35
CA HIS A 390 3.03 -13.73 -4.54
C HIS A 390 2.39 -12.93 -3.40
N LEU A 391 3.17 -12.11 -2.69
CA LEU A 391 2.64 -11.23 -1.66
C LEU A 391 1.59 -10.26 -2.22
N ARG A 392 1.88 -9.58 -3.34
CA ARG A 392 0.89 -8.68 -3.98
C ARG A 392 -0.42 -9.38 -4.29
N HIS A 393 -0.36 -10.59 -4.85
CA HIS A 393 -1.56 -11.41 -5.11
C HIS A 393 -2.29 -11.81 -3.81
N VAL A 394 -1.56 -12.19 -2.77
CA VAL A 394 -2.16 -12.51 -1.46
C VAL A 394 -2.86 -11.29 -0.87
N LEU A 395 -2.30 -10.10 -1.01
CA LEU A 395 -2.92 -8.87 -0.51
C LEU A 395 -4.19 -8.52 -1.28
N GLU A 396 -4.15 -8.59 -2.62
CA GLU A 396 -5.25 -8.18 -3.50
C GLU A 396 -6.36 -9.24 -3.59
N PHE A 397 -5.98 -10.49 -3.81
CA PHE A 397 -6.90 -11.59 -4.18
C PHE A 397 -7.02 -12.66 -3.08
N ARG A 398 -6.41 -12.45 -1.91
CA ARG A 398 -6.25 -13.44 -0.82
C ARG A 398 -5.38 -14.65 -1.17
N GLN A 399 -5.17 -14.96 -2.44
CA GLN A 399 -4.37 -16.08 -2.93
C GLN A 399 -3.56 -15.74 -4.18
N VAL A 400 -2.51 -16.52 -4.43
CA VAL A 400 -1.81 -16.46 -5.71
C VAL A 400 -2.70 -17.10 -6.78
N LEU A 401 -3.29 -16.28 -7.62
CA LEU A 401 -4.00 -16.76 -8.81
C LEU A 401 -3.00 -17.47 -9.74
N PRO A 402 -3.26 -18.74 -10.12
CA PRO A 402 -2.47 -19.39 -11.15
C PRO A 402 -2.64 -18.60 -12.45
N SER A 403 -1.61 -18.54 -13.29
CA SER A 403 -1.76 -17.95 -14.64
C SER A 403 -2.91 -18.68 -15.35
N HIS A 404 -4.06 -18.02 -15.46
CA HIS A 404 -4.96 -18.24 -16.57
C HIS A 404 -4.18 -17.80 -17.82
N GLY A 405 -4.23 -18.58 -18.90
CA GLY A 405 -3.36 -18.37 -20.07
C GLY A 405 -3.29 -16.91 -20.53
N HIS A 406 -2.22 -16.55 -21.22
CA HIS A 406 -2.00 -15.22 -21.81
C HIS A 406 -3.31 -14.55 -22.24
N GLY A 407 -3.80 -13.55 -21.50
CA GLY A 407 -5.02 -12.82 -21.87
C GLY A 407 -5.94 -12.33 -20.75
N ASP A 408 -5.68 -12.62 -19.47
CA ASP A 408 -6.48 -12.01 -18.41
C ASP A 408 -6.06 -10.54 -18.16
N GLU A 409 -6.54 -9.65 -19.03
CA GLU A 409 -6.34 -8.21 -18.93
C GLU A 409 -6.82 -7.64 -17.58
N SER A 410 -7.69 -8.36 -16.86
CA SER A 410 -8.21 -7.91 -15.57
C SER A 410 -7.14 -7.87 -14.47
N LEU A 411 -6.08 -8.69 -14.56
CA LEU A 411 -4.96 -8.66 -13.61
C LEU A 411 -4.06 -7.44 -13.82
N GLY A 412 -4.07 -6.84 -15.01
CA GLY A 412 -3.29 -5.66 -15.38
C GLY A 412 -1.84 -5.75 -14.89
N HIS A 413 -1.45 -4.84 -14.00
CA HIS A 413 -0.09 -4.72 -13.49
C HIS A 413 0.34 -5.82 -12.49
N LEU A 414 -0.59 -6.67 -12.05
CA LEU A 414 -0.32 -7.78 -11.13
C LEU A 414 0.02 -9.07 -11.88
N ALA A 415 -0.29 -9.16 -13.17
CA ALA A 415 -0.01 -10.36 -13.96
C ALA A 415 1.47 -10.77 -13.88
N PHE A 416 1.71 -12.08 -13.72
CA PHE A 416 3.04 -12.66 -13.91
C PHE A 416 3.40 -12.65 -15.40
N THR A 417 4.65 -12.35 -15.71
CA THR A 417 5.14 -12.17 -17.09
C THR A 417 6.33 -13.08 -17.32
N ASN A 418 6.64 -13.37 -18.59
CA ASN A 418 7.84 -14.13 -18.98
C ASN A 418 9.15 -13.33 -18.79
N ASN A 419 9.07 -12.16 -18.18
CA ASN A 419 10.21 -11.31 -17.83
C ASN A 419 9.79 -10.40 -16.67
N MET A 420 10.50 -10.44 -15.53
CA MET A 420 10.14 -9.66 -14.34
C MET A 420 10.93 -8.33 -14.23
N VAL A 421 11.65 -7.89 -15.26
CA VAL A 421 12.44 -6.65 -15.21
C VAL A 421 11.57 -5.41 -15.08
N GLY A 422 10.41 -5.36 -15.74
CA GLY A 422 9.44 -4.26 -15.55
C GLY A 422 8.99 -4.15 -14.09
N LYS A 423 8.85 -5.29 -13.43
CA LYS A 423 8.51 -5.41 -12.01
C LYS A 423 9.66 -4.96 -11.11
N CYS A 424 10.91 -5.33 -11.41
CA CYS A 424 12.09 -4.78 -10.72
C CYS A 424 12.17 -3.25 -10.81
N LEU A 425 11.93 -2.69 -12.02
CA LEU A 425 11.88 -1.24 -12.22
C LEU A 425 10.79 -0.58 -11.39
N ARG A 426 9.61 -1.21 -11.31
CA ARG A 426 8.52 -0.73 -10.45
C ARG A 426 8.88 -0.72 -8.98
N LEU A 427 9.51 -1.80 -8.47
CA LEU A 427 9.99 -1.86 -7.09
C LEU A 427 11.02 -0.75 -6.82
N ALA A 428 12.00 -0.59 -7.72
CA ALA A 428 13.00 0.46 -7.61
C ALA A 428 12.37 1.87 -7.55
N ARG A 429 11.41 2.15 -8.43
CA ARG A 429 10.67 3.43 -8.45
C ARG A 429 9.86 3.64 -7.18
N GLU A 430 9.15 2.62 -6.72
CA GLU A 430 8.37 2.68 -5.50
C GLU A 430 9.24 3.00 -4.26
N MET A 431 10.49 2.51 -4.21
CA MET A 431 11.45 2.87 -3.16
C MET A 431 11.95 4.31 -3.27
N LEU A 432 12.19 4.80 -4.48
CA LEU A 432 12.65 6.18 -4.71
C LEU A 432 11.56 7.20 -4.42
N ASP A 433 10.31 6.89 -4.77
CA ASP A 433 9.15 7.72 -4.44
C ASP A 433 9.01 7.92 -2.93
N ASP A 434 9.21 6.86 -2.15
CA ASP A 434 9.13 6.90 -0.68
C ASP A 434 10.18 7.84 -0.05
N ILE A 435 11.28 8.14 -0.75
CA ILE A 435 12.33 9.06 -0.29
C ILE A 435 12.37 10.37 -1.07
N GLY A 436 11.32 10.67 -1.85
CA GLY A 436 11.21 11.92 -2.61
C GLY A 436 12.21 12.03 -3.77
N LEU A 437 12.73 10.91 -4.26
CA LEU A 437 13.63 10.83 -5.42
C LEU A 437 12.94 10.27 -6.67
N GLY A 438 11.61 10.28 -6.70
CA GLY A 438 10.83 9.71 -7.81
C GLY A 438 11.19 10.26 -9.18
N LEU A 439 11.59 11.53 -9.28
CA LEU A 439 11.92 12.19 -10.55
C LEU A 439 13.41 12.09 -10.97
N VAL A 440 14.24 11.40 -10.18
CA VAL A 440 15.62 11.05 -10.56
C VAL A 440 15.59 10.01 -11.65
#